data_AF-A0A540X1E8-F1
#
_entry.id   AF-A0A540X1E8-F1
#
_cell.length_a   1.000
_cell.length_b   1.000
_cell.length_c   1.000
_cell.angle_alpha   90.00
_cell.angle_beta   90.00
_cell.angle_gamma   90.00
#
_symmetry.space_group_name_H-M   'P 1'
#
loop_
_entity.id
_entity.type
_entity.pdbx_description
1 polymer ?
#
loop_
_entity_poly.entity_id
_entity_poly.type
_entity_poly.pdbx_seq_one_letter_code
_entity_poly.pdbx_strand_id
1 'polypeptide(L)' 'MSTEPLLQAKDVEVHFPVRGGWLGRSRGAVKAVDGVTFDVFRGETLG' A
#
# COMPACT_ATOMS: atom_id res chain seq x y z
N MET A 1 0.26 -30.31 -5.95
CA MET A 1 -0.22 -29.45 -4.85
C MET A 1 -0.09 -28.02 -5.36
N SER A 2 -1.20 -27.36 -5.70
CA SER A 2 -1.14 -25.93 -6.01
C SER A 2 -0.90 -25.21 -4.70
N THR A 3 0.22 -24.53 -4.55
CA THR A 3 0.53 -23.72 -3.37
C THR A 3 -0.34 -22.46 -3.43
N GLU A 4 -1.44 -22.45 -2.69
CA GLU A 4 -2.22 -21.24 -2.48
C GLU A 4 -1.40 -20.26 -1.61
N PRO A 5 -1.36 -18.96 -1.94
CA PRO A 5 -0.66 -17.98 -1.13
C PRO A 5 -1.29 -17.88 0.26
N LEU A 6 -0.45 -17.73 1.29
CA LEU A 6 -0.90 -17.50 2.65
C LEU A 6 -1.47 -16.09 2.81
N LEU A 7 -0.91 -15.12 2.09
CA LEU A 7 -1.40 -13.75 1.99
C LEU A 7 -1.35 -13.32 0.52
N GLN A 8 -2.42 -12.66 0.07
CA GLN A 8 -2.50 -12.07 -1.26
C GLN A 8 -2.91 -10.60 -1.10
N ALA A 9 -2.12 -9.70 -1.67
CA ALA A 9 -2.35 -8.27 -1.72
C ALA A 9 -2.45 -7.84 -3.19
N LYS A 10 -3.52 -7.14 -3.56
CA LYS A 10 -3.74 -6.65 -4.92
C LYS A 10 -4.00 -5.15 -4.89
N ASP A 11 -3.27 -4.43 -5.72
CA ASP A 11 -3.38 -2.99 -5.97
C ASP A 11 -3.52 -2.17 -4.67
N VAL A 12 -2.68 -2.48 -3.68
CA VAL A 12 -2.72 -1.82 -2.38
C VAL A 12 -2.21 -0.39 -2.50
N GLU A 13 -3.04 0.56 -2.08
CA GLU A 13 -2.77 1.99 -2.08
C GLU A 13 -2.98 2.58 -0.69
N VAL A 14 -2.03 3.42 -0.25
CA VAL A 14 -2.14 4.18 0.99
C VAL A 14 -1.63 5.59 0.73
N HIS A 15 -2.53 6.56 0.62
CA HIS A 15 -2.19 7.96 0.36
C HIS A 15 -2.66 8.86 1.51
N PHE A 16 -1.76 9.69 2.02
CA PHE A 16 -2.01 10.62 3.12
C PHE A 16 -2.12 12.06 2.60
N PRO A 17 -3.22 12.78 2.87
CA PRO A 17 -3.38 14.15 2.37
C PRO A 17 -2.42 15.11 3.05
N VAL A 18 -1.75 15.95 2.26
CA VAL A 18 -0.91 17.05 2.75
C VAL A 18 -1.75 18.31 2.80
N ARG A 19 -2.01 18.80 4.01
CA ARG A 19 -2.69 20.08 4.26
C ARG A 19 -1.65 21.19 4.43
N GLY A 20 -1.92 22.38 3.92
CA GLY A 20 -1.01 23.51 4.09
C GLY A 20 -1.63 24.89 3.87
N GLY A 21 -0.88 25.92 4.24
CA GLY A 21 -1.31 27.33 4.19
C GLY A 21 -2.22 27.72 5.36
N TRP A 22 -2.54 29.01 5.44
CA TRP A 22 -3.27 29.61 6.57
C TRP A 22 -4.74 29.15 6.64
N LEU A 23 -5.28 28.65 5.52
CA LEU A 23 -6.64 28.15 5.36
C LEU A 23 -6.71 26.60 5.29
N GLY A 24 -5.61 25.89 5.54
CA GLY A 24 -5.59 24.42 5.69
C GLY A 24 -6.04 23.60 4.47
N ARG A 25 -6.02 24.18 3.25
CA ARG A 25 -6.45 23.47 2.03
C ARG A 25 -5.49 22.31 1.70
N SER A 26 -6.06 21.20 1.23
CA SER A 26 -5.28 20.07 0.71
C SER A 26 -4.51 20.50 -0.53
N ARG A 27 -3.20 20.21 -0.58
CA ARG A 27 -2.31 20.56 -1.71
C ARG A 27 -1.79 19.34 -2.47
N GLY A 28 -2.11 18.13 -2.01
CA GLY A 28 -1.66 16.88 -2.60
C GLY A 28 -1.75 15.74 -1.59
N ALA A 29 -1.18 14.59 -1.92
CA ALA A 29 -1.05 13.46 -1.02
C ALA A 29 0.35 12.85 -1.07
N VAL A 30 0.88 12.43 0.07
CA VAL A 30 2.05 11.55 0.16
C VAL A 30 1.57 10.13 -0.04
N LYS A 31 2.16 9.43 -1.01
CA LYS A 31 1.86 8.02 -1.26
C LYS A 31 2.82 7.16 -0.44
N ALA A 32 2.31 6.43 0.55
CA ALA A 32 3.10 5.46 1.30
C ALA A 32 3.27 4.16 0.52
N VAL A 33 2.22 3.72 -0.17
CA VAL A 33 2.27 2.70 -1.23
C VAL A 33 1.28 3.09 -2.34
N ASP A 34 1.57 2.70 -3.57
CA ASP A 34 0.80 3.06 -4.77
C ASP A 34 0.71 1.85 -5.71
N GLY A 35 -0.41 1.14 -5.69
CA GLY A 35 -0.69 0.03 -6.60
C GLY A 35 0.21 -1.19 -6.39
N VAL A 36 0.51 -1.55 -5.13
CA VAL A 36 1.40 -2.67 -4.85
C VAL A 36 0.63 -4.00 -4.85
N THR A 37 1.11 -4.96 -5.63
CA THR A 37 0.55 -6.32 -5.74
C THR A 37 1.62 -7.35 -5.41
N PHE A 38 1.33 -8.25 -4.47
CA PHE A 38 2.22 -9.35 -4.09
C PHE A 38 1.47 -10.49 -3.42
N ASP A 39 2.09 -11.66 -3.44
CA ASP A 39 1.68 -12.85 -2.72
C ASP A 39 2.77 -13.21 -1.71
N VAL A 40 2.40 -13.80 -0.57
CA VAL A 40 3.33 -14.39 0.40
C VAL A 40 2.94 -15.84 0.61
N PHE A 41 3.88 -16.76 0.38
CA PHE A 41 3.65 -18.19 0.58
C PHE A 41 4.05 -18.65 1.98
N ARG A 42 3.56 -19.83 2.38
CA ARG A 42 3.89 -20.40 3.69
C ARG A 42 5.41 -20.63 3.81
N GLY A 43 6.03 -20.01 4.82
CA GLY A 43 7.46 -20.14 5.10
C GLY A 43 8.35 -19.08 4.43
N GLU A 44 7.76 -18.16 3.67
CA GLU A 44 8.44 -17.00 3.07
C GLU A 44 8.50 -15.82 4.05
N THR A 45 9.57 -15.04 3.98
CA THR A 45 9.69 -13.73 4.66
C THR A 45 9.79 -12.65 3.61
N LEU A 46 8.87 -11.69 3.64
CA LEU A 46 8.85 -10.51 2.78
C LEU A 46 9.27 -9.29 3.62
N GLY A 47 10.26 -8.51 3.15
CA GLY A 47 10.85 -7.39 3.88
C GLY A 47 11.36 -6.29 2.96
#